data_AF-A0AAX3WZA2-F1
#
_entry.id   AF-A0AAX3WZA2-F1
#
_cell.length_a   1.000
_cell.length_b   1.000
_cell.length_c   1.000
_cell.angle_alpha   90.00
_cell.angle_beta   90.00
_cell.angle_gamma   90.00
#
_symmetry.space_group_name_H-M   'P 1'
#
loop_
_entity.id
_entity.type
_entity.pdbx_description
1 polymer ?
#
loop_
_entity_poly.entity_id
_entity_poly.type
_entity_poly.pdbx_seq_one_letter_code
_entity_poly.pdbx_strand_id
1 'polypeptide(L)'
;MTVIVNSIGNLGWVANFQTNQSFHPFQIDEGEIDPKKAEIENSRKEYAEFLQSSNAIYQGAIPTQLVDKETNAINIVTGVYYNLGIINAKPLNVTPLASGGVNSNFSPKIWKIPGSSIVTPEQEAALKMRQSYSLPERQEANELVAVFMSLSRLAEGKKSVASMNDDAMFMQHFPKFAKGIGLDLSKPFTINGKSFTYSHGTLQTTATEELMEE
;
A
#
# COMPACT_ATOMS: atom_id res chain seq x y z
N MET A 1 6.48 19.35 -42.24
CA MET A 1 7.87 18.86 -42.13
C MET A 1 7.82 17.62 -41.27
N THR A 2 8.03 16.46 -41.87
CA THR A 2 7.80 15.14 -41.25
C THR A 2 9.13 14.62 -40.75
N VAL A 3 9.26 14.35 -39.44
CA VAL A 3 10.47 13.74 -38.88
C VAL A 3 10.23 12.24 -38.77
N ILE A 4 10.93 11.48 -39.61
CA ILE A 4 11.02 10.03 -39.57
C ILE A 4 12.18 9.68 -38.64
N VAL A 5 11.94 8.95 -37.56
CA VAL A 5 12.99 8.42 -36.69
C VAL A 5 13.41 7.05 -37.22
N ASN A 6 14.60 6.98 -37.81
CA ASN A 6 15.22 5.72 -38.23
C ASN A 6 15.85 5.02 -37.02
N SER A 7 15.37 3.83 -36.68
CA SER A 7 15.74 3.03 -35.50
C SER A 7 16.94 2.09 -35.71
N ILE A 8 17.93 2.48 -36.52
CA ILE A 8 19.15 1.68 -36.73
C ILE A 8 20.36 2.62 -36.81
N GLY A 9 20.82 3.11 -35.65
CA GLY A 9 22.00 3.98 -35.54
C GLY A 9 22.91 3.70 -34.34
N ASN A 10 22.56 2.76 -33.45
CA ASN A 10 23.29 2.54 -32.20
C ASN A 10 24.12 1.25 -32.13
N LEU A 11 24.41 0.61 -33.27
CA LEU A 11 25.27 -0.58 -33.30
C LEU A 11 26.68 -0.32 -33.87
N GLY A 12 27.01 0.94 -34.21
CA GLY A 12 28.32 1.31 -34.75
C GLY A 12 29.37 1.78 -33.73
N TRP A 13 29.02 1.91 -32.44
CA TRP A 13 29.90 2.51 -31.42
C TRP A 13 30.61 1.51 -30.49
N VAL A 14 30.46 0.20 -30.72
CA VAL A 14 31.08 -0.82 -29.86
C VAL A 14 32.51 -1.19 -30.32
N ALA A 15 32.98 -0.69 -31.47
CA ALA A 15 34.24 -1.18 -32.06
C ALA A 15 35.51 -0.34 -31.79
N ASN A 16 35.42 0.84 -31.15
CA ASN A 16 36.61 1.67 -30.88
C ASN A 16 36.91 1.90 -29.39
N PHE A 17 36.27 1.16 -28.49
CA PHE A 17 36.41 1.33 -27.04
C PHE A 17 37.54 0.50 -26.40
N GLN A 18 38.55 0.11 -27.19
CA GLN A 18 39.79 -0.49 -26.70
C GLN A 18 40.97 0.23 -27.32
N THR A 19 41.35 1.40 -26.78
CA THR A 19 42.76 1.86 -26.90
C THR A 19 43.18 3.01 -25.99
N ASN A 20 42.31 3.64 -25.19
CA ASN A 20 42.76 4.66 -24.24
C ASN A 20 42.01 4.57 -22.90
N GLN A 21 42.23 3.48 -22.16
CA GLN A 21 42.02 3.48 -20.71
C GLN A 21 43.31 3.91 -20.02
N SER A 22 43.41 5.19 -19.68
CA SER A 22 44.28 5.64 -18.60
C SER A 22 43.96 7.09 -18.23
N PHE A 23 43.63 7.31 -16.95
CA PHE A 23 43.70 8.55 -16.18
C PHE A 23 42.46 9.32 -15.68
N HIS A 24 41.22 8.82 -15.77
CA HIS A 24 40.16 9.32 -14.89
C HIS A 24 39.20 8.21 -14.44
N PRO A 25 38.91 8.04 -13.14
CA PRO A 25 37.79 7.23 -12.71
C PRO A 25 36.51 7.79 -13.33
N PHE A 26 35.71 6.91 -13.93
CA PHE A 26 34.40 7.25 -14.47
C PHE A 26 33.57 7.91 -13.36
N GLN A 27 33.39 9.22 -13.43
CA GLN A 27 32.40 9.91 -12.63
C GLN A 27 31.10 9.89 -13.43
N ILE A 28 30.14 9.11 -12.95
CA ILE A 28 28.76 9.26 -13.38
C ILE A 28 28.29 10.54 -12.68
N ASP A 29 28.21 11.64 -13.41
CA ASP A 29 27.44 12.78 -12.94
C ASP A 29 26.02 12.26 -12.66
N GLU A 30 25.55 12.44 -11.42
CA GLU A 30 24.14 12.25 -11.08
C GLU A 30 23.34 13.24 -11.92
N GLY A 31 22.96 12.81 -13.12
CA GLY A 31 22.18 13.62 -14.04
C GLY A 31 20.88 14.04 -13.37
N GLU A 32 20.65 15.34 -13.29
CA GLU A 32 19.38 15.94 -12.87
C GLU A 32 18.21 15.15 -13.47
N ILE A 33 17.43 14.50 -12.61
CA ILE A 33 16.18 13.87 -13.02
C ILE A 33 15.27 15.01 -13.49
N ASP A 34 15.03 15.09 -14.81
CA ASP A 34 14.08 16.05 -15.39
C ASP A 34 12.74 15.96 -14.61
N PRO A 35 12.34 17.01 -13.88
CA PRO A 35 11.19 16.95 -12.98
C PRO A 35 9.90 16.64 -13.73
N LYS A 36 9.79 16.99 -15.01
CA LYS A 36 8.62 16.66 -15.85
C LYS A 36 8.56 15.17 -16.20
N LYS A 37 9.72 14.52 -16.40
CA LYS A 37 9.76 13.06 -16.63
C LYS A 37 9.43 12.29 -15.37
N ALA A 38 9.91 12.76 -14.21
CA ALA A 38 9.57 12.18 -12.91
C ALA A 38 8.06 12.28 -12.62
N GLU A 39 7.44 13.42 -12.92
CA GLU A 39 6.00 13.65 -12.75
C GLU A 39 5.16 12.71 -13.63
N ILE A 40 5.53 12.56 -14.91
CA ILE A 40 4.84 11.65 -15.84
C ILE A 40 4.94 10.20 -15.37
N GLU A 41 6.12 9.77 -14.92
CA GLU A 41 6.32 8.40 -14.46
C GLU A 41 5.57 8.12 -13.15
N ASN A 42 5.53 9.08 -12.22
CA ASN A 42 4.73 8.97 -11.01
C ASN A 42 3.24 8.86 -11.33
N SER A 43 2.73 9.70 -12.25
CA SER A 43 1.33 9.64 -12.70
C SER A 43 0.96 8.28 -13.31
N ARG A 44 1.87 7.68 -14.10
CA ARG A 44 1.67 6.34 -14.68
C ARG A 44 1.59 5.26 -13.60
N LYS A 45 2.45 5.31 -12.59
CA LYS A 45 2.43 4.37 -11.45
C LYS A 45 1.13 4.48 -10.66
N GLU A 46 0.71 5.70 -10.33
CA GLU A 46 -0.55 5.94 -9.62
C GLU A 46 -1.77 5.43 -10.40
N TYR A 47 -1.77 5.60 -11.72
CA TYR A 47 -2.83 5.07 -12.59
C TYR A 47 -2.83 3.54 -12.66
N ALA A 48 -1.65 2.91 -12.77
CA ALA A 48 -1.53 1.45 -12.75
C ALA A 48 -2.03 0.85 -11.43
N GLU A 49 -1.67 1.45 -10.28
CA GLU A 49 -2.17 1.05 -8.97
C GLU A 49 -3.69 1.23 -8.83
N PHE A 50 -4.22 2.32 -9.38
CA PHE A 50 -5.66 2.55 -9.44
C PHE A 50 -6.36 1.43 -10.22
N LEU A 51 -5.86 1.06 -11.40
CA LEU A 51 -6.42 -0.02 -12.20
C LEU A 51 -6.35 -1.36 -11.46
N GLN A 52 -5.20 -1.72 -10.89
CA GLN A 52 -5.03 -2.98 -10.16
C GLN A 52 -6.01 -3.09 -8.98
N SER A 53 -6.06 -2.06 -8.13
CA SER A 53 -6.89 -2.08 -6.93
C SER A 53 -8.38 -2.04 -7.24
N SER A 54 -8.79 -1.24 -8.24
CA SER A 54 -10.17 -1.16 -8.68
C SER A 54 -10.64 -2.45 -9.32
N ASN A 55 -9.80 -3.07 -10.15
CA ASN A 55 -10.14 -4.31 -10.84
C ASN A 55 -10.39 -5.47 -9.86
N ALA A 56 -9.58 -5.60 -8.81
CA ALA A 56 -9.79 -6.62 -7.77
C ALA A 56 -11.15 -6.48 -7.09
N ILE A 57 -11.56 -5.24 -6.80
CA ILE A 57 -12.85 -4.92 -6.18
C ILE A 57 -14.02 -5.22 -7.15
N TYR A 58 -13.91 -4.84 -8.42
CA TYR A 58 -14.99 -5.01 -9.39
C TYR A 58 -15.17 -6.45 -9.87
N GLN A 59 -14.08 -7.20 -10.04
CA GLN A 59 -14.13 -8.59 -10.47
C GLN A 59 -14.53 -9.55 -9.35
N GLY A 60 -14.71 -9.05 -8.12
CA GLY A 60 -15.01 -9.89 -6.96
C GLY A 60 -13.89 -10.88 -6.68
N ALA A 61 -12.63 -10.45 -6.85
CA ALA A 61 -11.47 -11.29 -6.59
C ALA A 61 -11.53 -11.86 -5.17
N ILE A 62 -11.01 -13.07 -4.97
CA ILE A 62 -10.94 -13.67 -3.63
C ILE A 62 -9.84 -12.91 -2.85
N PRO A 63 -10.18 -12.25 -1.74
CA PRO A 63 -9.19 -11.52 -0.95
C PRO A 63 -8.28 -12.48 -0.18
N THR A 64 -7.03 -12.08 -0.03
CA THR A 64 -6.06 -12.73 0.85
C THR A 64 -6.45 -12.51 2.30
N GLN A 65 -6.30 -13.55 3.13
CA GLN A 65 -6.46 -13.39 4.58
C GLN A 65 -5.29 -12.57 5.12
N LEU A 66 -5.58 -11.53 5.89
CA LEU A 66 -4.55 -10.65 6.45
C LEU A 66 -3.71 -11.34 7.54
N VAL A 67 -4.34 -12.25 8.30
CA VAL A 67 -3.71 -12.97 9.41
C VAL A 67 -3.49 -14.41 9.02
N ASP A 68 -2.25 -14.87 9.16
CA ASP A 68 -1.97 -16.28 9.32
C ASP A 68 -2.36 -16.71 10.75
N LYS A 69 -3.43 -17.49 10.84
CA LYS A 69 -4.01 -17.91 12.13
C LYS A 69 -3.17 -18.93 12.87
N GLU A 70 -2.33 -19.69 12.15
CA GLU A 70 -1.44 -20.68 12.75
C GLU A 70 -0.32 -19.98 13.52
N THR A 71 0.31 -19.00 12.86
CA THR A 71 1.45 -18.26 13.42
C THR A 71 1.04 -16.97 14.16
N ASN A 72 -0.23 -16.59 14.11
CA ASN A 72 -0.73 -15.30 14.62
C ASN A 72 0.04 -14.11 14.04
N ALA A 73 0.30 -14.17 12.73
CA ALA A 73 1.15 -13.22 12.04
C ALA A 73 0.38 -12.42 11.00
N ILE A 74 0.73 -11.14 10.88
CA ILE A 74 0.26 -10.24 9.83
C ILE A 74 1.43 -9.99 8.89
N ASN A 75 1.19 -10.16 7.58
CA ASN A 75 2.13 -9.73 6.54
C ASN A 75 1.44 -8.74 5.60
N ILE A 76 1.75 -7.45 5.74
CA ILE A 76 1.19 -6.37 4.93
C ILE A 76 2.13 -6.11 3.77
N VAL A 77 1.66 -6.45 2.57
CA VAL A 77 2.32 -6.22 1.29
C VAL A 77 1.48 -5.28 0.44
N THR A 78 2.10 -4.23 -0.08
CA THR A 78 1.51 -3.28 -1.02
C THR A 78 0.99 -3.97 -2.28
N GLY A 79 -0.17 -3.53 -2.79
CA GLY A 79 -0.79 -4.06 -4.01
C GLY A 79 -1.57 -5.37 -3.82
N VAL A 80 -1.47 -6.01 -2.64
CA VAL A 80 -2.23 -7.22 -2.32
C VAL A 80 -3.64 -6.85 -1.86
N TYR A 81 -4.64 -7.63 -2.29
CA TYR A 81 -6.02 -7.44 -1.91
C TYR A 81 -6.35 -8.25 -0.66
N TYR A 82 -6.69 -7.58 0.45
CA TYR A 82 -6.97 -8.20 1.75
C TYR A 82 -8.44 -8.07 2.15
N ASN A 83 -8.90 -8.99 2.98
CA ASN A 83 -10.14 -8.84 3.73
C ASN A 83 -9.83 -8.36 5.16
N LEU A 84 -10.52 -7.30 5.59
CA LEU A 84 -10.43 -6.73 6.94
C LEU A 84 -11.64 -7.12 7.83
N GLY A 85 -12.38 -8.16 7.45
CA GLY A 85 -13.58 -8.61 8.13
C GLY A 85 -14.87 -8.21 7.43
N ILE A 86 -15.92 -8.01 8.23
CA ILE A 86 -17.31 -7.83 7.78
C ILE A 86 -17.94 -6.64 8.53
N ILE A 87 -18.66 -5.79 7.80
CA ILE A 87 -19.49 -4.70 8.33
C ILE A 87 -20.92 -4.94 7.88
N ASN A 88 -21.83 -5.16 8.82
CA ASN A 88 -23.24 -5.42 8.54
C ASN A 88 -23.46 -6.47 7.42
N ALA A 89 -22.84 -7.65 7.58
CA ALA A 89 -22.82 -8.74 6.59
C ALA A 89 -22.15 -8.44 5.23
N LYS A 90 -21.56 -7.25 5.03
CA LYS A 90 -20.80 -6.89 3.82
C LYS A 90 -19.30 -7.00 4.07
N PRO A 91 -18.51 -7.66 3.21
CA PRO A 91 -17.07 -7.80 3.40
C PRO A 91 -16.37 -6.45 3.23
N LEU A 92 -15.49 -6.09 4.17
CA LEU A 92 -14.59 -4.95 4.04
C LEU A 92 -13.29 -5.45 3.40
N ASN A 93 -13.03 -5.05 2.16
CA ASN A 93 -11.84 -5.44 1.43
C ASN A 93 -10.99 -4.21 1.07
N VAL A 94 -9.67 -4.39 1.04
CA VAL A 94 -8.72 -3.30 0.86
C VAL A 94 -7.51 -3.69 0.02
N THR A 95 -6.88 -2.68 -0.60
CA THR A 95 -5.56 -2.79 -1.23
C THR A 95 -4.69 -1.62 -0.77
N PRO A 96 -3.63 -1.83 0.03
CA PRO A 96 -2.63 -0.80 0.31
C PRO A 96 -1.89 -0.43 -1.00
N LEU A 97 -1.67 0.87 -1.23
CA LEU A 97 -1.13 1.40 -2.48
C LEU A 97 0.33 1.85 -2.32
N ALA A 98 1.16 1.73 -3.37
CA ALA A 98 2.57 2.11 -3.28
C ALA A 98 2.76 3.62 -3.32
N SER A 99 1.82 4.35 -3.93
CA SER A 99 1.70 5.81 -3.78
C SER A 99 1.42 6.26 -2.34
N GLY A 100 1.18 5.32 -1.42
CA GLY A 100 0.62 5.58 -0.10
C GLY A 100 -0.91 5.60 -0.11
N GLY A 101 -1.50 5.27 1.04
CA GLY A 101 -2.94 5.14 1.20
C GLY A 101 -3.46 3.74 0.88
N VAL A 102 -4.78 3.65 0.73
CA VAL A 102 -5.50 2.38 0.59
C VAL A 102 -6.73 2.58 -0.29
N ASN A 103 -6.99 1.62 -1.17
CA ASN A 103 -8.26 1.52 -1.86
C ASN A 103 -9.16 0.53 -1.11
N SER A 104 -10.45 0.83 -0.97
CA SER A 104 -11.41 -0.04 -0.29
C SER A 104 -12.74 -0.06 -1.04
N ASN A 105 -13.47 -1.17 -1.00
CA ASN A 105 -14.82 -1.23 -1.56
C ASN A 105 -15.82 -0.27 -0.85
N PHE A 106 -15.58 0.15 0.39
CA PHE A 106 -16.40 1.15 1.09
C PHE A 106 -16.05 2.59 0.72
N SER A 107 -14.83 2.82 0.21
CA SER A 107 -14.35 4.11 -0.26
C SER A 107 -13.46 3.90 -1.50
N PRO A 108 -14.05 3.49 -2.63
CA PRO A 108 -13.28 3.20 -3.83
C PRO A 108 -12.57 4.47 -4.29
N LYS A 109 -11.28 4.35 -4.59
CA LYS A 109 -10.50 5.43 -5.21
C LYS A 109 -11.18 5.80 -6.52
N ILE A 110 -11.23 7.09 -6.82
CA ILE A 110 -11.76 7.61 -8.09
C ILE A 110 -10.59 8.32 -8.74
N TRP A 111 -10.06 7.76 -9.83
CA TRP A 111 -9.06 8.46 -10.63
C TRP A 111 -9.75 9.52 -11.49
N LYS A 112 -9.42 10.80 -11.31
CA LYS A 112 -9.92 11.88 -12.17
C LYS A 112 -8.79 12.31 -13.10
N ILE A 113 -9.01 12.20 -14.41
CA ILE A 113 -8.07 12.73 -15.40
C ILE A 113 -8.07 14.27 -15.27
N PRO A 114 -6.91 14.92 -15.00
CA PRO A 114 -6.83 16.37 -14.92
C PRO A 114 -7.37 17.03 -16.19
N GLY A 115 -8.24 18.04 -16.03
CA GLY A 115 -8.87 18.75 -17.16
C GLY A 115 -9.97 17.98 -17.90
N SER A 116 -10.29 16.74 -17.52
CA SER A 116 -11.38 15.98 -18.12
C SER A 116 -12.69 16.12 -17.32
N SER A 117 -13.79 16.30 -18.03
CA SER A 117 -15.16 16.20 -17.52
C SER A 117 -15.81 14.84 -17.82
N ILE A 118 -15.11 13.95 -18.55
CA ILE A 118 -15.65 12.65 -18.94
C ILE A 118 -15.69 11.75 -17.71
N VAL A 119 -16.88 11.23 -17.40
CA VAL A 119 -17.07 10.17 -16.41
C VAL A 119 -16.83 8.83 -17.09
N THR A 120 -15.93 8.02 -16.51
CA THR A 120 -15.59 6.68 -16.99
C THR A 120 -16.52 5.63 -16.34
N PRO A 121 -16.76 4.48 -16.99
CA PRO A 121 -17.56 3.39 -16.41
C PRO A 121 -17.06 2.94 -15.03
N GLU A 122 -15.76 2.96 -14.80
CA GLU A 122 -15.12 2.63 -13.52
C GLU A 122 -15.52 3.65 -12.44
N GLN A 123 -15.56 4.94 -12.77
CA GLN A 123 -16.00 5.98 -11.85
C GLN A 123 -17.49 5.85 -11.50
N GLU A 124 -18.34 5.51 -12.46
CA GLU A 124 -19.77 5.24 -12.21
C GLU A 124 -19.95 4.02 -11.30
N ALA A 125 -19.20 2.95 -11.56
CA ALA A 125 -19.19 1.75 -10.74
C ALA A 125 -18.69 2.02 -9.32
N ALA A 126 -17.61 2.81 -9.17
CA ALA A 126 -17.11 3.27 -7.87
C ALA A 126 -18.17 4.04 -7.09
N LEU A 127 -18.85 4.99 -7.75
CA LEU A 127 -19.91 5.78 -7.13
C LEU A 127 -21.09 4.90 -6.70
N LYS A 128 -21.55 4.01 -7.57
CA LYS A 128 -22.66 3.08 -7.28
C LYS A 128 -22.31 2.17 -6.10
N MET A 129 -21.09 1.64 -6.07
CA MET A 129 -20.58 0.85 -4.96
C MET A 129 -20.57 1.66 -3.66
N ARG A 130 -20.00 2.88 -3.68
CA ARG A 130 -19.99 3.78 -2.51
C ARG A 130 -21.40 4.10 -2.00
N GLN A 131 -22.38 4.26 -2.89
CA GLN A 131 -23.77 4.55 -2.56
C GLN A 131 -24.54 3.33 -2.04
N SER A 132 -24.04 2.11 -2.29
CA SER A 132 -24.63 0.87 -1.75
C SER A 132 -24.40 0.67 -0.24
N TYR A 133 -23.57 1.53 0.37
CA TYR A 133 -23.28 1.54 1.79
C TYR A 133 -23.93 2.74 2.48
N SER A 134 -24.52 2.49 3.64
CA SER A 134 -25.04 3.56 4.49
C SER A 134 -23.92 4.44 5.05
N LEU A 135 -24.27 5.61 5.59
CA LEU A 135 -23.28 6.48 6.24
C LEU A 135 -22.61 5.79 7.46
N PRO A 136 -23.34 5.15 8.38
CA PRO A 136 -22.73 4.41 9.49
C PRO A 136 -21.79 3.28 9.02
N GLU A 137 -22.20 2.53 8.00
CA GLU A 137 -21.37 1.45 7.42
C GLU A 137 -20.03 2.00 6.89
N ARG A 138 -20.04 3.16 6.24
CA ARG A 138 -18.82 3.80 5.74
C ARG A 138 -17.96 4.38 6.86
N GLN A 139 -18.56 4.91 7.93
CA GLN A 139 -17.82 5.41 9.08
C GLN A 139 -17.08 4.27 9.78
N GLU A 140 -17.79 3.17 10.06
CA GLU A 140 -17.19 1.97 10.63
C GLU A 140 -16.07 1.40 9.75
N ALA A 141 -16.25 1.39 8.42
CA ALA A 141 -15.21 0.98 7.50
C ALA A 141 -13.96 1.85 7.59
N ASN A 142 -14.14 3.17 7.63
CA ASN A 142 -13.02 4.10 7.73
C ASN A 142 -12.25 3.95 9.04
N GLU A 143 -12.92 3.66 10.15
CA GLU A 143 -12.27 3.37 11.44
C GLU A 143 -11.36 2.13 11.34
N LEU A 144 -11.89 1.01 10.80
CA LEU A 144 -11.12 -0.22 10.63
C LEU A 144 -9.96 -0.06 9.63
N VAL A 145 -10.20 0.67 8.54
CA VAL A 145 -9.16 1.00 7.55
C VAL A 145 -8.06 1.87 8.17
N ALA A 146 -8.42 2.80 9.06
CA ALA A 146 -7.44 3.66 9.71
C ALA A 146 -6.57 2.90 10.73
N VAL A 147 -7.13 1.89 11.41
CA VAL A 147 -6.36 0.93 12.20
C VAL A 147 -5.39 0.15 11.31
N PHE A 148 -5.87 -0.43 10.20
CA PHE A 148 -5.02 -1.15 9.24
C PHE A 148 -3.85 -0.29 8.73
N MET A 149 -4.11 0.96 8.35
CA MET A 149 -3.08 1.90 7.90
C MET A 149 -2.06 2.21 9.00
N SER A 150 -2.50 2.29 10.26
CA SER A 150 -1.60 2.48 11.39
C SER A 150 -0.68 1.28 11.60
N LEU A 151 -1.20 0.07 11.45
CA LEU A 151 -0.40 -1.16 11.50
C LEU A 151 0.60 -1.25 10.33
N SER A 152 0.20 -0.86 9.11
CA SER A 152 1.12 -0.78 7.95
C SER A 152 2.28 0.17 8.22
N ARG A 153 1.99 1.37 8.75
CA ARG A 153 3.02 2.34 9.10
C ARG A 153 3.92 1.86 10.24
N LEU A 154 3.37 1.17 11.23
CA LEU A 154 4.15 0.54 12.30
C LEU A 154 5.10 -0.53 11.74
N ALA A 155 4.61 -1.39 10.84
CA ALA A 155 5.39 -2.42 10.16
C ALA A 155 6.57 -1.82 9.39
N GLU A 156 6.32 -0.73 8.65
CA GLU A 156 7.32 0.02 7.88
C GLU A 156 8.26 0.89 8.76
N GLY A 157 8.04 0.94 10.08
CA GLY A 157 8.84 1.79 10.98
C GLY A 157 8.52 3.29 10.87
N LYS A 158 7.47 3.66 10.15
CA LYS A 158 7.00 5.06 9.97
C LYS A 158 6.12 5.56 11.12
N LYS A 159 5.68 4.67 12.02
CA LYS A 159 4.96 5.01 13.26
C LYS A 159 5.54 4.18 14.41
N SER A 160 5.78 4.81 15.56
CA SER A 160 6.31 4.13 16.76
C SER A 160 5.18 3.55 17.60
N VAL A 161 5.48 2.55 18.45
CA VAL A 161 4.50 1.99 19.39
C VAL A 161 3.95 3.06 20.35
N ALA A 162 4.78 4.00 20.83
CA ALA A 162 4.32 5.12 21.63
C ALA A 162 3.25 5.94 20.89
N SER A 163 3.53 6.32 19.63
CA SER A 163 2.56 7.05 18.79
C SER A 163 1.30 6.25 18.48
N MET A 164 1.37 4.90 18.46
CA MET A 164 0.18 4.06 18.33
C MET A 164 -0.69 4.12 19.59
N ASN A 165 -0.07 4.08 20.77
CA ASN A 165 -0.78 4.12 22.05
C ASN A 165 -1.39 5.49 22.36
N ASP A 166 -0.84 6.58 21.82
CA ASP A 166 -1.39 7.94 21.94
C ASP A 166 -2.55 8.21 20.94
N ASP A 167 -2.73 7.34 19.95
CA ASP A 167 -3.78 7.47 18.94
C ASP A 167 -5.10 6.87 19.45
N ALA A 168 -6.00 7.73 19.93
CA ALA A 168 -7.29 7.32 20.47
C ALA A 168 -8.13 6.48 19.49
N MET A 169 -8.06 6.77 18.19
CA MET A 169 -8.79 6.01 17.17
C MET A 169 -8.19 4.61 17.02
N PHE A 170 -6.86 4.50 17.00
CA PHE A 170 -6.22 3.18 17.02
C PHE A 170 -6.64 2.39 18.27
N MET A 171 -6.51 2.97 19.45
CA MET A 171 -6.75 2.30 20.72
C MET A 171 -8.20 1.84 20.90
N GLN A 172 -9.16 2.67 20.46
CA GLN A 172 -10.59 2.34 20.53
C GLN A 172 -10.98 1.23 19.57
N HIS A 173 -10.42 1.21 18.35
CA HIS A 173 -10.89 0.34 17.27
C HIS A 173 -10.02 -0.89 17.03
N PHE A 174 -8.79 -0.95 17.55
CA PHE A 174 -7.87 -2.08 17.34
C PHE A 174 -8.41 -3.42 17.83
N PRO A 175 -9.03 -3.56 19.03
CA PRO A 175 -9.61 -4.83 19.45
C PRO A 175 -10.72 -5.34 18.52
N LYS A 176 -11.57 -4.45 18.03
CA LYS A 176 -12.62 -4.77 17.06
C LYS A 176 -12.02 -5.19 15.72
N PHE A 177 -11.02 -4.47 15.26
CA PHE A 177 -10.27 -4.78 14.05
C PHE A 177 -9.61 -6.17 14.14
N ALA A 178 -8.87 -6.44 15.21
CA ALA A 178 -8.20 -7.71 15.46
C ALA A 178 -9.18 -8.89 15.41
N LYS A 179 -10.32 -8.76 16.08
CA LYS A 179 -11.40 -9.75 16.02
C LYS A 179 -11.92 -9.96 14.58
N GLY A 180 -12.09 -8.87 13.82
CA GLY A 180 -12.56 -8.91 12.43
C GLY A 180 -11.64 -9.69 11.49
N ILE A 181 -10.33 -9.59 11.70
CA ILE A 181 -9.32 -10.27 10.88
C ILE A 181 -8.87 -11.63 11.44
N GLY A 182 -9.35 -11.99 12.64
CA GLY A 182 -8.98 -13.24 13.31
C GLY A 182 -7.60 -13.21 13.98
N LEU A 183 -7.09 -12.02 14.32
CA LEU A 183 -5.88 -11.85 15.12
C LEU A 183 -6.19 -12.14 16.59
N ASP A 184 -5.44 -13.05 17.21
CA ASP A 184 -5.60 -13.39 18.62
C ASP A 184 -4.72 -12.48 19.48
N LEU A 185 -5.35 -11.53 20.18
CA LEU A 185 -4.66 -10.58 21.05
C LEU A 185 -4.28 -11.17 22.43
N SER A 186 -4.72 -12.39 22.76
CA SER A 186 -4.39 -13.04 24.04
C SER A 186 -2.98 -13.62 24.08
N LYS A 187 -2.33 -13.75 22.92
CA LYS A 187 -0.97 -14.25 22.74
C LYS A 187 -0.14 -13.25 21.93
N PRO A 188 1.19 -13.36 21.94
CA PRO A 188 2.04 -12.56 21.06
C PRO A 188 1.65 -12.74 19.58
N PHE A 189 1.81 -11.68 18.80
CA PHE A 189 1.59 -11.68 17.37
C PHE A 189 2.73 -10.96 16.65
N THR A 190 2.85 -11.17 15.35
CA THR A 190 3.84 -10.46 14.54
C THR A 190 3.20 -9.60 13.47
N ILE A 191 3.86 -8.49 13.13
CA ILE A 191 3.53 -7.67 11.96
C ILE A 191 4.80 -7.49 11.15
N ASN A 192 4.81 -8.03 9.93
CA ASN A 192 5.99 -8.07 9.03
C ASN A 192 7.26 -8.53 9.77
N GLY A 193 7.13 -9.61 10.55
CA GLY A 193 8.24 -10.20 11.31
C GLY A 193 8.59 -9.54 12.66
N LYS A 194 8.01 -8.37 12.98
CA LYS A 194 8.22 -7.70 14.28
C LYS A 194 7.21 -8.21 15.31
N SER A 195 7.67 -8.52 16.52
CA SER A 195 6.85 -9.11 17.58
C SER A 195 6.18 -8.06 18.47
N PHE A 196 4.91 -8.30 18.78
CA PHE A 196 4.10 -7.43 19.62
C PHE A 196 3.23 -8.22 20.59
N THR A 197 2.89 -7.58 21.70
CA THR A 197 1.84 -8.00 22.62
C THR A 197 0.83 -6.87 22.79
N TYR A 198 -0.42 -7.24 23.04
CA TYR A 198 -1.48 -6.29 23.36
C TYR A 198 -2.10 -6.64 24.71
N SER A 199 -1.89 -5.81 25.71
CA SER A 199 -2.39 -6.06 27.07
C SER A 199 -2.87 -4.77 27.72
N HIS A 200 -3.93 -4.87 28.53
CA HIS A 200 -4.53 -3.74 29.25
C HIS A 200 -4.84 -2.54 28.33
N GLY A 201 -5.24 -2.82 27.09
CA GLY A 201 -5.55 -1.79 26.10
C GLY A 201 -4.34 -1.22 25.36
N THR A 202 -3.11 -1.62 25.69
CA THR A 202 -1.86 -1.04 25.16
C THR A 202 -1.08 -2.01 24.29
N LEU A 203 -0.46 -1.49 23.22
CA LEU A 203 0.46 -2.21 22.36
C LEU A 203 1.89 -2.10 22.91
N GLN A 204 2.63 -3.21 22.91
CA GLN A 204 4.02 -3.28 23.36
C GLN A 204 4.85 -4.05 22.34
N THR A 205 6.08 -3.61 22.08
CA THR A 205 7.05 -4.40 21.30
C THR A 205 7.62 -5.49 22.19
N THR A 206 7.64 -6.73 21.71
CA THR A 206 8.39 -7.81 22.35
C THR A 206 9.80 -7.74 21.79
N ALA A 207 10.77 -7.28 22.57
CA ALA A 207 12.16 -7.27 22.14
C ALA A 207 12.61 -8.70 21.84
N THR A 208 12.87 -9.02 20.58
CA THR A 208 13.90 -9.99 20.25
C THR A 208 15.20 -9.21 20.18
N GLU A 209 16.02 -9.35 21.22
CA GLU A 209 17.40 -8.88 21.26
C GLU A 209 18.17 -9.39 20.03
N GLU A 210 18.60 -8.50 19.14
CA GLU A 210 19.92 -8.63 18.54
C GLU A 210 20.93 -8.04 19.53
N LEU A 211 21.19 -8.80 20.59
CA LEU A 211 22.42 -8.73 21.38
C LEU A 211 23.18 -10.03 21.16
N MET A 212 23.72 -10.20 19.95
CA MET A 212 24.87 -11.06 19.73
C MET A 212 25.64 -10.53 18.53
N GLU A 213 26.58 -9.64 18.81
CA GLU A 213 27.91 -9.63 18.20
C GLU A 213 28.79 -8.76 19.10
N GLU A 214 29.44 -9.43 20.08
CA GLU A 214 30.67 -8.96 20.73
C GLU A 214 31.84 -9.05 19.73
#